data_AF-A0A3B8SWE0-F1
#
_entry.id   AF-A0A3B8SWE0-F1
#
_cell.length_a   1.000
_cell.length_b   1.000
_cell.length_c   1.000
_cell.angle_alpha   90.00
_cell.angle_beta   90.00
_cell.angle_gamma   90.00
#
_symmetry.space_group_name_H-M   'P 1'
#
loop_
_entity.id
_entity.type
_entity.pdbx_description
1 polymer ?
#
loop_
_entity_poly.entity_id
_entity_poly.type
_entity_poly.pdbx_seq_one_letter_code
_entity_poly.pdbx_strand_id
1 'polypeptide(L)'
;MILNVIKEGEYTSNNTDKSNKKVIDSNVDKVQLKRIKELLNENDLRYVSDNVRNLLGLTKQNDPTCFNKDGAVKVRRVVQVGEKFRVILYIRLSQEDGDLEDGDVSGSIKNQLLYLLDECEKRGWVVVGIFCEEDISGVDDNRPEWLKSIRFAEVGNTEIVLCKSQSRFTRSLEMVEKYLHKLFPEWNVRFLGLVDNSDTSVVENKKSRQINGLVNEWFVEDTSKSTRATLDSMKRNGQFTGSFAPYGYIIDPDDKHHLLPDLYARQAIRIMAGMLKHGKGMPQIIEVLMRKKFLTPADYKTAQGIPISRGKNLIKSIRYKVEEGETLKSIAYKFYVTTQEIKELNKLKENKVNEGDIIIIPHKQKWTAKMIRTIVTDETQIGTLVQGKSVRTSFKNKKPIAKPKEEWIRVPHCHEANLDLETFETIGAMFTTKTKNRSQKNGEIPLFSKKVYCACCGKAFNKNNAKVKSGNKEYLQCRGNTALNGHICDNTESVDLEEFKEYILDNIKNKITEYYDLSKVSKEYYLEN
;
A
#
# COMPACT_ATOMS: atom_id res chain seq x y z
N MET A 1 33.13 4.24 -29.46
CA MET A 1 33.11 3.97 -30.91
C MET A 1 32.66 2.53 -31.05
N ILE A 2 31.39 2.23 -31.31
CA ILE A 2 30.75 2.40 -32.61
C ILE A 2 29.27 2.77 -32.37
N LEU A 3 28.93 3.96 -32.83
CA LEU A 3 27.57 4.41 -33.15
C LEU A 3 27.25 3.93 -34.59
N ASN A 4 25.96 3.78 -34.89
CA ASN A 4 25.34 3.65 -36.21
C ASN A 4 25.20 2.23 -36.80
N VAL A 5 24.01 1.64 -36.65
CA VAL A 5 23.09 1.15 -37.70
C VAL A 5 21.72 1.05 -36.99
N ILE A 6 20.71 1.84 -37.32
CA ILE A 6 19.58 1.47 -38.19
C ILE A 6 18.96 2.79 -38.71
N LYS A 7 18.93 2.93 -40.04
CA LYS A 7 18.17 3.96 -40.76
C LYS A 7 16.76 3.46 -41.05
N GLU A 8 15.80 4.34 -40.79
CA GLU A 8 14.67 4.74 -41.65
C GLU A 8 13.85 3.63 -42.33
N GLY A 9 12.76 3.25 -41.68
CA GLY A 9 11.53 2.83 -42.36
C GLY A 9 10.53 3.98 -42.31
N GLU A 10 10.19 4.53 -43.47
CA GLU A 10 9.16 5.55 -43.64
C GLU A 10 7.78 4.99 -43.22
N TYR A 11 7.24 5.50 -42.11
CA TYR A 11 5.83 5.43 -41.81
C TYR A 11 5.13 6.58 -42.54
N THR A 12 4.56 6.33 -43.71
CA THR A 12 3.56 7.21 -44.32
C THR A 12 2.26 7.09 -43.54
N SER A 13 2.19 7.73 -42.38
CA SER A 13 0.91 7.93 -41.69
C SER A 13 0.11 8.99 -42.44
N ASN A 14 -1.12 8.64 -42.83
CA ASN A 14 -2.18 9.56 -43.27
C ASN A 14 -2.32 10.71 -42.25
N ASN A 15 -1.67 11.84 -42.53
CA ASN A 15 -1.60 13.00 -41.63
C ASN A 15 -2.57 14.13 -42.04
N THR A 16 -3.37 13.92 -43.09
CA THR A 16 -4.36 14.88 -43.60
C THR A 16 -5.73 14.78 -42.91
N ASP A 17 -6.10 13.63 -42.35
CA ASP A 17 -7.37 13.48 -41.60
C ASP A 17 -7.26 13.94 -40.13
N LYS A 18 -6.09 13.79 -39.50
CA LYS A 18 -5.89 14.22 -38.10
C LYS A 18 -5.86 15.73 -37.95
N SER A 19 -5.34 16.48 -38.91
CA SER A 19 -5.33 17.95 -38.87
C SER A 19 -6.74 18.53 -39.02
N ASN A 20 -7.56 17.97 -39.91
CA ASN A 20 -8.97 18.38 -40.06
C ASN A 20 -9.80 18.02 -38.83
N LYS A 21 -9.63 16.82 -38.27
CA LYS A 21 -10.33 16.41 -37.04
C LYS A 21 -9.98 17.31 -35.84
N LYS A 22 -8.70 17.67 -35.68
CA LYS A 22 -8.25 18.61 -34.64
C LYS A 22 -8.81 20.03 -34.79
N VAL A 23 -8.94 20.52 -36.03
CA VAL A 23 -9.50 21.84 -36.31
C VAL A 23 -11.01 21.85 -36.05
N ILE A 24 -11.72 20.78 -36.44
CA ILE A 24 -13.16 20.60 -36.17
C ILE A 24 -13.42 20.51 -34.66
N ASP A 25 -12.70 19.65 -33.94
CA ASP A 25 -12.82 19.52 -32.47
C ASP A 25 -12.53 20.84 -31.76
N SER A 26 -11.51 21.60 -32.22
CA SER A 26 -11.19 22.91 -31.63
C SER A 26 -12.27 23.99 -31.84
N ASN A 27 -13.06 23.87 -32.92
CA ASN A 27 -14.16 24.79 -33.20
C ASN A 27 -15.42 24.39 -32.42
N VAL A 28 -15.72 23.09 -32.33
CA VAL A 28 -16.84 22.56 -31.51
C VAL A 28 -16.63 22.95 -30.05
N ASP A 29 -15.41 22.76 -29.52
CA ASP A 29 -15.06 23.14 -28.15
C ASP A 29 -15.26 24.63 -27.86
N LYS A 30 -14.88 25.51 -28.79
CA LYS A 30 -15.07 26.96 -28.65
C LYS A 30 -16.56 27.33 -28.62
N VAL A 31 -17.38 26.68 -29.45
CA VAL A 31 -18.83 26.92 -29.49
C VAL A 31 -19.49 26.45 -28.20
N GLN A 32 -19.14 25.26 -27.69
CA GLN A 32 -19.65 24.74 -26.43
C GLN A 32 -19.26 25.63 -25.24
N LEU A 33 -18.00 26.04 -25.15
CA LEU A 33 -17.53 26.96 -24.11
C LEU A 33 -18.25 28.31 -24.16
N LYS A 34 -18.48 28.85 -25.35
CA LYS A 34 -19.23 30.10 -25.52
C LYS A 34 -20.66 29.95 -24.98
N ARG A 35 -21.36 28.88 -25.38
CA ARG A 35 -22.74 28.62 -24.93
C ARG A 35 -22.81 28.40 -23.42
N ILE A 36 -21.88 27.67 -22.82
CA ILE A 36 -21.82 27.49 -21.37
C ILE A 36 -21.66 28.84 -20.65
N LYS A 37 -20.83 29.74 -21.17
CA LYS A 37 -20.65 31.10 -20.59
C LYS A 37 -21.88 31.99 -20.76
N GLU A 38 -22.66 31.82 -21.83
CA GLU A 38 -23.93 32.52 -22.01
C GLU A 38 -24.99 32.05 -21.00
N LEU A 39 -24.99 30.76 -20.67
CA LEU A 39 -25.93 30.14 -19.73
C LEU A 39 -25.56 30.35 -18.26
N LEU A 40 -24.30 30.64 -17.96
CA LEU A 40 -23.76 30.69 -16.62
C LEU A 40 -23.42 32.13 -16.21
N ASN A 41 -24.13 32.64 -15.20
CA ASN A 41 -23.80 33.92 -14.60
C ASN A 41 -22.78 33.76 -13.46
N GLU A 42 -21.55 34.27 -13.65
CA GLU A 42 -20.49 34.19 -12.64
C GLU A 42 -20.87 34.86 -11.31
N ASN A 43 -21.71 35.90 -11.34
CA ASN A 43 -22.09 36.62 -10.12
C ASN A 43 -22.96 35.80 -9.18
N ASP A 44 -23.69 34.81 -9.70
CA ASP A 44 -24.57 33.96 -8.91
C ASP A 44 -23.83 32.77 -8.27
N LEU A 45 -22.66 32.41 -8.81
CA LEU A 45 -21.86 31.28 -8.34
C LEU A 45 -21.19 31.55 -6.98
N ARG A 46 -21.45 30.70 -5.99
CA ARG A 46 -20.78 30.73 -4.69
C ARG A 46 -19.65 29.70 -4.58
N TYR A 47 -19.75 28.58 -5.30
CA TYR A 47 -18.74 27.54 -5.31
C TYR A 47 -18.62 26.86 -6.67
N VAL A 48 -17.39 26.67 -7.15
CA VAL A 48 -17.06 25.86 -8.34
C VAL A 48 -15.82 25.02 -8.02
N SER A 49 -15.88 23.72 -8.33
CA SER A 49 -14.71 22.82 -8.27
C SER A 49 -13.57 23.31 -9.16
N ASP A 50 -12.33 23.13 -8.71
CA ASP A 50 -11.15 23.73 -9.37
C ASP A 50 -10.97 23.25 -10.82
N ASN A 51 -11.27 21.99 -11.11
CA ASN A 51 -11.25 21.45 -12.48
C ASN A 51 -12.19 22.19 -13.43
N VAL A 52 -13.45 22.39 -13.04
CA VAL A 52 -14.43 23.13 -13.83
C VAL A 52 -14.05 24.60 -13.93
N ARG A 53 -13.54 25.19 -12.85
CA ARG A 53 -13.09 26.59 -12.85
C ARG A 53 -11.97 26.81 -13.87
N ASN A 54 -10.97 25.92 -13.87
CA ASN A 54 -9.86 25.97 -14.80
C ASN A 54 -10.33 25.72 -16.25
N LEU A 55 -11.26 24.79 -16.45
CA LEU A 55 -11.84 24.47 -17.76
C LEU A 55 -12.59 25.66 -18.38
N LEU A 56 -13.35 26.40 -17.58
CA LEU A 56 -14.16 27.54 -18.05
C LEU A 56 -13.38 28.87 -18.01
N GLY A 57 -12.26 28.94 -17.30
CA GLY A 57 -11.48 30.16 -17.12
C GLY A 57 -12.20 31.23 -16.29
N LEU A 58 -12.92 30.81 -15.24
CA LEU A 58 -13.65 31.74 -14.36
C LEU A 58 -12.69 32.51 -13.45
N THR A 59 -12.95 33.80 -13.24
CA THR A 59 -12.08 34.67 -12.44
C THR A 59 -12.52 34.78 -10.97
N LYS A 60 -13.81 34.52 -10.70
CA LYS A 60 -14.40 34.61 -9.36
C LYS A 60 -13.88 33.49 -8.44
N GLN A 61 -13.45 33.89 -7.24
CA GLN A 61 -13.06 32.96 -6.19
C GLN A 61 -14.28 32.41 -5.46
N ASN A 62 -14.17 31.18 -4.93
CA ASN A 62 -15.22 30.59 -4.11
C ASN A 62 -15.44 31.41 -2.83
N ASP A 63 -16.71 31.55 -2.45
CA ASP A 63 -17.11 32.22 -1.21
C ASP A 63 -16.67 31.37 0.00
N PRO A 64 -15.78 31.87 0.88
CA PRO A 64 -15.28 31.08 2.00
C PRO A 64 -16.37 30.77 3.05
N THR A 65 -17.50 31.49 3.02
CA THR A 65 -18.61 31.30 3.97
C THR A 65 -19.61 30.23 3.52
N CYS A 66 -19.51 29.73 2.28
CA CYS A 66 -20.54 28.87 1.69
C CYS A 66 -20.65 27.44 2.30
N PHE A 67 -19.81 27.12 3.29
CA PHE A 67 -19.87 25.87 4.08
C PHE A 67 -20.07 26.10 5.58
N ASN A 68 -20.13 27.36 6.03
CA ASN A 68 -20.28 27.71 7.43
C ASN A 68 -21.76 27.81 7.79
N LYS A 69 -22.12 27.26 8.95
CA LYS A 69 -23.47 27.33 9.50
C LYS A 69 -23.51 28.56 10.40
N ASP A 70 -23.65 29.75 9.81
CA ASP A 70 -23.78 30.96 10.62
C ASP A 70 -25.02 30.84 11.51
N GLY A 71 -24.81 30.92 12.83
CA GLY A 71 -25.81 30.62 13.87
C GLY A 71 -27.06 31.51 13.87
N ALA A 72 -27.23 32.38 12.87
CA ALA A 72 -28.36 33.28 12.69
C ALA A 72 -29.18 33.01 11.41
N VAL A 73 -28.75 32.09 10.52
CA VAL A 73 -29.51 31.79 9.29
C VAL A 73 -30.58 30.76 9.62
N LYS A 74 -31.79 31.23 9.94
CA LYS A 74 -32.99 30.38 9.87
C LYS A 74 -33.03 29.77 8.47
N VAL A 75 -33.02 28.44 8.37
CA VAL A 75 -33.29 27.70 7.12
C VAL A 75 -34.45 28.41 6.41
N ARG A 76 -34.20 29.01 5.24
CA ARG A 76 -35.26 29.67 4.45
C ARG A 76 -36.28 28.58 4.12
N ARG A 77 -37.45 28.61 4.79
CA ARG A 77 -38.42 27.52 4.74
C ARG A 77 -39.17 27.42 3.42
N VAL A 78 -39.22 28.48 2.61
CA VAL A 78 -39.91 28.52 1.30
C VAL A 78 -39.27 29.63 0.45
N VAL A 79 -39.09 29.39 -0.86
CA VAL A 79 -38.74 30.42 -1.84
C VAL A 79 -39.88 31.42 -1.91
N GLN A 80 -39.61 32.72 -1.77
CA GLN A 80 -40.68 33.73 -1.81
C GLN A 80 -41.27 33.83 -3.23
N VAL A 81 -42.56 34.19 -3.34
CA VAL A 81 -43.22 34.40 -4.63
C VAL A 81 -42.44 35.46 -5.42
N GLY A 82 -41.81 35.07 -6.52
CA GLY A 82 -40.97 35.94 -7.37
C GLY A 82 -39.45 35.69 -7.28
N GLU A 83 -38.97 34.88 -6.33
CA GLU A 83 -37.56 34.45 -6.28
C GLU A 83 -37.32 33.21 -7.17
N LYS A 84 -36.17 33.16 -7.85
CA LYS A 84 -35.75 31.99 -8.65
C LYS A 84 -35.16 30.90 -7.74
N PHE A 85 -35.39 29.64 -8.07
CA PHE A 85 -34.78 28.51 -7.35
C PHE A 85 -33.26 28.49 -7.54
N ARG A 86 -32.51 28.26 -6.46
CA ARG A 86 -31.07 28.08 -6.48
C ARG A 86 -30.74 26.62 -6.65
N VAL A 87 -29.84 26.32 -7.57
CA VAL A 87 -29.50 24.96 -7.99
C VAL A 87 -28.01 24.74 -7.88
N ILE A 88 -27.64 23.57 -7.39
CA ILE A 88 -26.28 23.06 -7.55
C ILE A 88 -26.24 21.98 -8.62
N LEU A 89 -25.20 22.00 -9.42
CA LEU A 89 -24.90 20.97 -10.42
C LEU A 89 -23.90 20.00 -9.83
N TYR A 90 -24.20 18.71 -9.89
CA TYR A 90 -23.26 17.66 -9.50
C TYR A 90 -22.91 16.79 -10.71
N ILE A 91 -21.63 16.80 -11.05
CA ILE A 91 -21.03 16.14 -12.21
C ILE A 91 -20.07 15.07 -11.71
N ARG A 92 -20.12 13.89 -12.33
CA ARG A 92 -19.19 12.79 -12.06
C ARG A 92 -18.77 12.16 -13.37
N LEU A 93 -17.47 11.98 -13.55
CA LEU A 93 -16.91 11.16 -14.63
C LEU A 93 -16.72 9.72 -14.15
N SER A 94 -17.11 8.74 -14.97
CA SER A 94 -16.94 7.33 -14.62
C SER A 94 -16.66 6.46 -15.84
N GLN A 95 -15.74 5.50 -15.68
CA GLN A 95 -15.39 4.55 -16.74
C GLN A 95 -16.58 3.66 -17.13
N GLU A 96 -17.42 3.27 -16.17
CA GLU A 96 -18.59 2.41 -16.38
C GLU A 96 -19.64 3.05 -17.30
N ASP A 97 -19.65 4.38 -17.38
CA ASP A 97 -20.63 5.13 -18.16
C ASP A 97 -20.07 5.57 -19.53
N GLY A 98 -18.88 5.10 -19.92
CA GLY A 98 -18.23 5.39 -21.21
C GLY A 98 -17.58 6.78 -21.29
N ASP A 99 -17.61 7.59 -20.22
CA ASP A 99 -17.14 8.99 -20.25
C ASP A 99 -15.61 9.13 -20.42
N LEU A 100 -14.87 8.03 -20.28
CA LEU A 100 -13.40 7.97 -20.23
C LEU A 100 -12.79 7.11 -21.35
N GLU A 101 -13.60 6.51 -22.24
CA GLU A 101 -13.10 5.61 -23.31
C GLU A 101 -12.34 6.37 -24.42
N ASP A 102 -12.69 7.63 -24.68
CA ASP A 102 -12.07 8.46 -25.74
C ASP A 102 -10.94 9.40 -25.23
N GLY A 103 -10.60 9.36 -23.94
CA GLY A 103 -9.53 10.20 -23.37
C GLY A 103 -9.82 11.70 -23.30
N ASP A 104 -10.93 12.19 -23.87
CA ASP A 104 -11.37 13.59 -23.76
C ASP A 104 -12.27 13.83 -22.54
N VAL A 105 -11.63 13.80 -21.37
CA VAL A 105 -12.21 14.17 -20.07
C VAL A 105 -12.91 15.55 -20.14
N SER A 106 -12.33 16.48 -20.91
CA SER A 106 -12.82 17.85 -21.01
C SER A 106 -14.15 17.93 -21.75
N GLY A 107 -14.29 17.21 -22.87
CA GLY A 107 -15.52 17.13 -23.65
C GLY A 107 -16.66 16.50 -22.86
N SER A 108 -16.40 15.42 -22.12
CA SER A 108 -17.40 14.77 -21.27
C SER A 108 -17.95 15.70 -20.18
N ILE A 109 -17.09 16.52 -19.54
CA ILE A 109 -17.54 17.52 -18.55
C ILE A 109 -18.37 18.60 -19.24
N LYS A 110 -17.90 19.16 -20.36
CA LYS A 110 -18.61 20.22 -21.12
C LYS A 110 -20.02 19.76 -21.53
N ASN A 111 -20.13 18.54 -22.06
CA ASN A 111 -21.41 17.97 -22.50
C ASN A 111 -22.39 17.81 -21.33
N GLN A 112 -21.93 17.29 -20.19
CA GLN A 112 -22.77 17.18 -19.00
C GLN A 112 -23.18 18.55 -18.47
N LEU A 113 -22.24 19.50 -18.42
CA LEU A 113 -22.51 20.86 -17.94
C LEU A 113 -23.54 21.57 -18.82
N LEU A 114 -23.38 21.53 -20.14
CA LEU A 114 -24.32 22.12 -21.10
C LEU A 114 -25.73 21.53 -20.94
N TYR A 115 -25.82 20.20 -20.84
CA TYR A 115 -27.10 19.51 -20.67
C TYR A 115 -27.85 19.94 -19.40
N LEU A 116 -27.13 20.10 -18.28
CA LEU A 116 -27.72 20.54 -17.01
C LEU A 116 -28.05 22.05 -17.01
N LEU A 117 -27.20 22.87 -17.64
CA LEU A 117 -27.41 24.32 -17.72
C LEU A 117 -28.62 24.68 -18.61
N ASP A 118 -28.77 24.02 -19.76
CA ASP A 118 -29.95 24.23 -20.63
C ASP A 118 -31.25 23.90 -19.87
N GLU A 119 -31.25 22.89 -19.00
CA GLU A 119 -32.41 22.56 -18.18
C GLU A 119 -32.69 23.63 -17.11
N CYS A 120 -31.65 24.19 -16.50
CA CYS A 120 -31.78 25.33 -15.59
C CYS A 120 -32.37 26.55 -16.31
N GLU A 121 -31.90 26.87 -17.52
CA GLU A 121 -32.41 27.99 -18.32
C GLU A 121 -33.90 27.83 -18.64
N LYS A 122 -34.32 26.65 -19.13
CA LYS A 122 -35.73 26.35 -19.44
C LYS A 122 -36.67 26.54 -18.26
N ARG A 123 -36.19 26.26 -17.04
CA ARG A 123 -36.97 26.36 -15.80
C ARG A 123 -36.80 27.68 -15.06
N GLY A 124 -35.99 28.60 -15.59
CA GLY A 124 -35.69 29.88 -14.96
C GLY A 124 -34.94 29.74 -13.63
N TRP A 125 -34.14 28.69 -13.47
CA TRP A 125 -33.37 28.40 -12.26
C TRP A 125 -32.01 29.10 -12.27
N VAL A 126 -31.48 29.40 -11.08
CA VAL A 126 -30.17 30.08 -10.90
C VAL A 126 -29.15 29.07 -10.38
N VAL A 127 -28.03 28.95 -11.07
CA VAL A 127 -26.95 28.05 -10.65
C VAL A 127 -26.05 28.76 -9.65
N VAL A 128 -25.97 28.21 -8.44
CA VAL A 128 -25.19 28.77 -7.33
C VAL A 128 -23.96 27.95 -6.98
N GLY A 129 -23.85 26.71 -7.48
CA GLY A 129 -22.67 25.89 -7.27
C GLY A 129 -22.49 24.77 -8.28
N ILE A 130 -21.24 24.45 -8.60
CA ILE A 130 -20.87 23.34 -9.50
C ILE A 130 -19.84 22.45 -8.80
N PHE A 131 -20.19 21.19 -8.63
CA PHE A 131 -19.40 20.17 -7.95
C PHE A 131 -19.03 19.07 -8.95
N CYS A 132 -17.75 18.83 -9.19
CA CYS A 132 -17.27 17.90 -10.22
C CYS A 132 -16.21 16.93 -9.68
N GLU A 133 -16.54 15.63 -9.68
CA GLU A 133 -15.59 14.56 -9.34
C GLU A 133 -14.96 13.96 -10.60
N GLU A 134 -13.62 13.89 -10.61
CA GLU A 134 -12.84 13.16 -11.61
C GLU A 134 -12.45 11.77 -11.08
N ASP A 135 -12.74 10.73 -11.87
CA ASP A 135 -12.20 9.38 -11.68
C ASP A 135 -12.49 8.72 -10.31
N ILE A 136 -13.75 8.72 -9.87
CA ILE A 136 -14.17 8.04 -8.63
C ILE A 136 -15.32 7.05 -8.88
N SER A 137 -15.11 5.79 -8.49
CA SER A 137 -16.15 4.76 -8.48
C SER A 137 -17.29 5.15 -7.54
N GLY A 138 -18.56 4.99 -7.95
CA GLY A 138 -19.74 5.42 -7.16
C GLY A 138 -19.95 4.69 -5.81
N VAL A 139 -19.01 3.84 -5.41
CA VAL A 139 -19.00 3.02 -4.19
C VAL A 139 -17.94 3.52 -3.19
N ASP A 140 -17.06 4.45 -3.57
CA ASP A 140 -16.02 4.96 -2.67
C ASP A 140 -16.57 6.02 -1.70
N ASP A 141 -16.31 5.86 -0.40
CA ASP A 141 -16.76 6.79 0.66
C ASP A 141 -15.98 8.12 0.66
N ASN A 142 -14.89 8.21 -0.11
CA ASN A 142 -14.01 9.37 -0.16
C ASN A 142 -14.29 10.24 -1.40
N ARG A 143 -15.45 10.90 -1.42
CA ARG A 143 -15.90 11.78 -2.52
C ARG A 143 -15.93 13.25 -2.05
N PRO A 144 -14.85 14.02 -2.24
CA PRO A 144 -14.70 15.33 -1.62
C PRO A 144 -15.69 16.38 -2.15
N GLU A 145 -15.92 16.46 -3.45
CA GLU A 145 -16.91 17.38 -4.03
C GLU A 145 -18.34 16.95 -3.72
N TRP A 146 -18.59 15.64 -3.61
CA TRP A 146 -19.88 15.14 -3.13
C TRP A 146 -20.14 15.55 -1.68
N LEU A 147 -19.17 15.37 -0.77
CA LEU A 147 -19.29 15.79 0.63
C LEU A 147 -19.50 17.31 0.76
N LYS A 148 -18.78 18.09 -0.06
CA LYS A 148 -18.99 19.54 -0.14
C LYS A 148 -20.39 19.88 -0.64
N SER A 149 -20.92 19.17 -1.64
CA SER A 149 -22.28 19.39 -2.15
C SER A 149 -23.35 19.11 -1.09
N ILE A 150 -23.17 18.05 -0.28
CA ILE A 150 -24.03 17.73 0.87
C ILE A 150 -23.95 18.85 1.90
N ARG A 151 -22.74 19.31 2.24
CA ARG A 151 -22.56 20.39 3.23
C ARG A 151 -23.17 21.70 2.74
N PHE A 152 -23.02 22.03 1.46
CA PHE A 152 -23.59 23.22 0.82
C PHE A 152 -25.12 23.20 0.88
N ALA A 153 -25.73 22.03 0.67
CA ALA A 153 -27.17 21.81 0.86
C ALA A 153 -27.59 21.93 2.33
N GLU A 154 -26.85 21.32 3.26
CA GLU A 154 -27.14 21.34 4.70
C GLU A 154 -27.18 22.76 5.28
N VAL A 155 -26.30 23.66 4.83
CA VAL A 155 -26.27 25.06 5.30
C VAL A 155 -27.33 25.94 4.63
N GLY A 156 -28.16 25.39 3.74
CA GLY A 156 -29.27 26.11 3.10
C GLY A 156 -28.86 27.02 1.95
N ASN A 157 -27.76 26.70 1.26
CA ASN A 157 -27.28 27.51 0.13
C ASN A 157 -27.90 27.11 -1.22
N THR A 158 -28.73 26.06 -1.27
CA THR A 158 -29.42 25.60 -2.48
C THR A 158 -30.79 25.02 -2.15
N GLU A 159 -31.72 25.06 -3.10
CA GLU A 159 -33.01 24.36 -3.03
C GLU A 159 -33.03 23.10 -3.90
N ILE A 160 -32.15 22.99 -4.90
CA ILE A 160 -32.16 21.88 -5.85
C ILE A 160 -30.75 21.32 -6.04
N VAL A 161 -30.64 19.99 -6.05
CA VAL A 161 -29.46 19.25 -6.49
C VAL A 161 -29.79 18.61 -7.84
N LEU A 162 -29.11 19.04 -8.89
CA LEU A 162 -29.34 18.63 -10.26
C LEU A 162 -28.17 17.79 -10.79
N CYS A 163 -28.48 16.61 -11.32
CA CYS A 163 -27.51 15.65 -11.88
C CYS A 163 -28.02 15.07 -13.20
N LYS A 164 -27.12 14.48 -14.01
CA LYS A 164 -27.52 13.69 -15.19
C LYS A 164 -28.41 12.50 -14.81
N SER A 165 -28.07 11.77 -13.74
CA SER A 165 -28.90 10.70 -13.17
C SER A 165 -28.65 10.52 -11.67
N GLN A 166 -29.54 9.83 -10.94
CA GLN A 166 -29.33 9.50 -9.52
C GLN A 166 -28.04 8.72 -9.29
N SER A 167 -27.74 7.76 -10.16
CA SER A 167 -26.54 6.92 -10.05
C SER A 167 -25.23 7.71 -10.18
N ARG A 168 -25.26 8.92 -10.78
CA ARG A 168 -24.11 9.85 -10.74
C ARG A 168 -23.93 10.42 -9.34
N PHE A 169 -25.02 10.77 -8.67
CA PHE A 169 -24.99 11.30 -7.32
C PHE A 169 -24.67 10.23 -6.27
N THR A 170 -25.41 9.13 -6.22
CA THR A 170 -25.09 7.98 -5.37
C THR A 170 -25.78 6.71 -5.85
N ARG A 171 -25.07 5.58 -5.72
CA ARG A 171 -25.62 4.22 -5.95
C ARG A 171 -25.88 3.47 -4.65
N SER A 172 -25.36 3.94 -3.52
CA SER A 172 -25.53 3.29 -2.21
C SER A 172 -26.95 3.51 -1.68
N LEU A 173 -27.70 2.43 -1.49
CA LEU A 173 -29.05 2.49 -0.93
C LEU A 173 -29.08 3.19 0.44
N GLU A 174 -28.06 2.96 1.27
CA GLU A 174 -27.90 3.65 2.55
C GLU A 174 -27.82 5.18 2.37
N MET A 175 -27.03 5.64 1.39
CA MET A 175 -26.91 7.07 1.10
C MET A 175 -28.18 7.65 0.47
N VAL A 176 -28.87 6.89 -0.38
CA VAL A 176 -30.16 7.30 -0.95
C VAL A 176 -31.19 7.51 0.17
N GLU A 177 -31.34 6.55 1.07
CA GLU A 177 -32.29 6.66 2.19
C GLU A 177 -31.88 7.80 3.15
N LYS A 178 -30.60 7.88 3.51
CA LYS A 178 -30.08 8.90 4.43
C LYS A 178 -30.23 10.32 3.87
N TYR A 179 -29.79 10.57 2.64
CA TYR A 179 -29.74 11.92 2.09
C TYR A 179 -30.99 12.26 1.28
N LEU A 180 -31.27 11.50 0.21
CA LEU A 180 -32.34 11.87 -0.73
C LEU A 180 -33.74 11.77 -0.11
N HIS A 181 -33.98 10.83 0.81
CA HIS A 181 -35.32 10.60 1.38
C HIS A 181 -35.51 11.17 2.77
N LYS A 182 -34.44 11.45 3.52
CA LYS A 182 -34.51 12.01 4.87
C LYS A 182 -33.96 13.42 4.94
N LEU A 183 -32.64 13.59 4.81
CA LEU A 183 -32.00 14.87 5.09
C LEU A 183 -32.35 15.96 4.06
N PHE A 184 -32.41 15.64 2.77
CA PHE A 184 -32.75 16.61 1.73
C PHE A 184 -34.17 17.17 1.92
N PRO A 185 -35.22 16.35 2.11
CA PRO A 185 -36.53 16.86 2.52
C PRO A 185 -36.52 17.68 3.81
N GLU A 186 -35.78 17.25 4.85
CA GLU A 186 -35.62 18.02 6.10
C GLU A 186 -34.97 19.40 5.86
N TRP A 187 -34.06 19.50 4.88
CA TRP A 187 -33.39 20.73 4.48
C TRP A 187 -34.13 21.53 3.40
N ASN A 188 -35.33 21.06 3.00
CA ASN A 188 -36.11 21.63 1.90
C ASN A 188 -35.36 21.66 0.55
N VAL A 189 -34.61 20.59 0.29
CA VAL A 189 -33.81 20.39 -0.93
C VAL A 189 -34.46 19.31 -1.79
N ARG A 190 -34.69 19.62 -3.07
CA ARG A 190 -35.16 18.67 -4.09
C ARG A 190 -33.97 18.08 -4.84
N PHE A 191 -33.97 16.77 -5.02
CA PHE A 191 -33.02 16.09 -5.90
C PHE A 191 -33.67 15.81 -7.25
N LEU A 192 -32.97 16.11 -8.35
CA LEU A 192 -33.42 15.84 -9.71
C LEU A 192 -32.31 15.19 -10.55
N GLY A 193 -32.58 13.98 -11.05
CA GLY A 193 -31.83 13.28 -12.09
C GLY A 193 -32.62 13.30 -13.40
N LEU A 194 -32.01 13.81 -14.48
CA LEU A 194 -32.72 14.07 -15.74
C LEU A 194 -32.95 12.82 -16.59
N VAL A 195 -31.94 11.95 -16.73
CA VAL A 195 -32.00 10.78 -17.61
C VAL A 195 -32.86 9.66 -17.03
N ASP A 196 -32.81 9.49 -15.71
CA ASP A 196 -33.55 8.45 -15.00
C ASP A 196 -34.86 8.97 -14.40
N ASN A 197 -35.25 10.22 -14.70
CA ASN A 197 -36.42 10.91 -14.13
C ASN A 197 -36.48 10.81 -12.59
N SER A 198 -35.31 10.74 -11.95
CA SER A 198 -35.18 10.59 -10.51
C SER A 198 -35.47 11.92 -9.82
N ASP A 199 -36.73 12.14 -9.49
CA ASP A 199 -37.21 13.34 -8.83
C ASP A 199 -37.73 13.03 -7.43
N THR A 200 -37.18 13.68 -6.40
CA THR A 200 -37.67 13.49 -5.03
C THR A 200 -39.02 14.16 -4.76
N SER A 201 -39.49 15.07 -5.63
CA SER A 201 -40.86 15.59 -5.50
C SER A 201 -41.95 14.64 -6.00
N VAL A 202 -41.58 13.54 -6.69
CA VAL A 202 -42.53 12.56 -7.22
C VAL A 202 -42.49 11.29 -6.37
N VAL A 203 -43.56 11.05 -5.60
CA VAL A 203 -43.68 9.92 -4.65
C VAL A 203 -43.67 8.57 -5.36
N GLU A 204 -44.26 8.48 -6.56
CA GLU A 204 -44.33 7.24 -7.36
C GLU A 204 -42.95 6.74 -7.82
N ASN A 205 -41.97 7.63 -8.02
CA ASN A 205 -40.59 7.27 -8.41
C ASN A 205 -39.76 6.72 -7.25
N LYS A 206 -40.27 6.63 -6.02
CA LYS A 206 -39.51 6.09 -4.88
C LYS A 206 -39.23 4.60 -5.04
N LYS A 207 -40.23 3.81 -5.46
CA LYS A 207 -40.09 2.35 -5.62
C LYS A 207 -39.16 1.98 -6.78
N SER A 208 -39.30 2.66 -7.92
CA SER A 208 -38.41 2.46 -9.08
C SER A 208 -36.95 2.77 -8.75
N ARG A 209 -36.69 3.84 -7.99
CA ARG A 209 -35.34 4.20 -7.51
C ARG A 209 -34.72 3.16 -6.58
N GLN A 210 -35.52 2.58 -5.67
CA GLN A 210 -35.06 1.48 -4.80
C GLN A 210 -34.72 0.23 -5.61
N ILE A 211 -35.57 -0.14 -6.59
CA ILE A 211 -35.32 -1.27 -7.49
C ILE A 211 -34.04 -1.03 -8.32
N ASN A 212 -33.91 0.15 -8.93
CA ASN A 212 -32.71 0.49 -9.71
C ASN A 212 -31.43 0.53 -8.85
N GLY A 213 -31.54 0.96 -7.59
CA GLY A 213 -30.45 0.89 -6.63
C GLY A 213 -29.99 -0.56 -6.36
N LEU A 214 -30.95 -1.45 -6.10
CA LEU A 214 -30.69 -2.88 -5.90
C LEU A 214 -30.08 -3.54 -7.14
N VAL A 215 -30.63 -3.26 -8.33
CA VAL A 215 -30.12 -3.81 -9.59
C VAL A 215 -28.67 -3.38 -9.85
N ASN A 216 -28.34 -2.11 -9.60
CA ASN A 216 -26.96 -1.63 -9.73
C ASN A 216 -26.02 -2.28 -8.71
N GLU A 217 -26.48 -2.48 -7.47
CA GLU A 217 -25.68 -3.16 -6.45
C GLU A 217 -25.39 -4.61 -6.83
N TRP A 218 -26.41 -5.34 -7.31
CA TRP A 218 -26.25 -6.70 -7.84
C TRP A 218 -25.27 -6.74 -9.00
N PHE A 219 -25.36 -5.78 -9.93
CA PHE A 219 -24.43 -5.70 -11.07
C PHE A 219 -22.97 -5.54 -10.62
N VAL A 220 -22.69 -4.66 -9.66
CA VAL A 220 -21.33 -4.48 -9.11
C VAL A 220 -20.86 -5.74 -8.39
N GLU A 221 -21.75 -6.37 -7.62
CA GLU A 221 -21.44 -7.61 -6.92
C GLU A 221 -21.09 -8.75 -7.89
N ASP A 222 -21.90 -8.94 -8.92
CA ASP A 222 -21.71 -9.99 -9.92
C ASP A 222 -20.49 -9.73 -10.80
N THR A 223 -20.24 -8.47 -11.19
CA THR A 223 -19.00 -8.08 -11.87
C THR A 223 -17.78 -8.40 -11.01
N SER A 224 -17.86 -8.13 -9.70
CA SER A 224 -16.80 -8.45 -8.76
C SER A 224 -16.61 -9.97 -8.59
N LYS A 225 -17.69 -10.76 -8.53
CA LYS A 225 -17.63 -12.23 -8.47
C LYS A 225 -17.02 -12.81 -9.74
N SER A 226 -17.47 -12.35 -10.90
CA SER A 226 -16.98 -12.76 -12.22
C SER A 226 -15.49 -12.46 -12.38
N THR A 227 -15.07 -11.21 -12.11
CA THR A 227 -13.64 -10.81 -12.15
C THR A 227 -12.78 -11.68 -11.23
N ARG A 228 -13.27 -11.95 -10.01
CA ARG A 228 -12.57 -12.83 -9.05
C ARG A 228 -12.46 -14.25 -9.60
N ALA A 229 -13.53 -14.80 -10.18
CA ALA A 229 -13.55 -16.13 -10.78
C ALA A 229 -12.56 -16.22 -11.97
N THR A 230 -12.52 -15.22 -12.85
CA THR A 230 -11.53 -15.13 -13.94
C THR A 230 -10.11 -15.12 -13.39
N LEU A 231 -9.80 -14.26 -12.43
CA LEU A 231 -8.47 -14.21 -11.80
C LEU A 231 -8.11 -15.53 -11.11
N ASP A 232 -9.08 -16.21 -10.51
CA ASP A 232 -8.88 -17.50 -9.85
C ASP A 232 -8.62 -18.62 -10.88
N SER A 233 -9.32 -18.60 -12.02
CA SER A 233 -9.06 -19.48 -13.16
C SER A 233 -7.65 -19.25 -13.73
N MET A 234 -7.27 -17.99 -13.99
CA MET A 234 -5.92 -17.62 -14.46
C MET A 234 -4.83 -18.16 -13.51
N LYS A 235 -5.01 -17.99 -12.20
CA LYS A 235 -4.06 -18.51 -11.20
C LYS A 235 -3.92 -20.03 -11.26
N ARG A 236 -5.04 -20.77 -11.39
CA ARG A 236 -5.02 -22.24 -11.50
C ARG A 236 -4.39 -22.71 -12.80
N ASN A 237 -4.49 -21.91 -13.86
CA ASN A 237 -3.88 -22.18 -15.16
C ASN A 237 -2.40 -21.74 -15.22
N GLY A 238 -1.78 -21.32 -14.11
CA GLY A 238 -0.37 -20.94 -14.09
C GLY A 238 -0.07 -19.57 -14.71
N GLN A 239 -1.07 -18.71 -14.84
CA GLN A 239 -0.89 -17.35 -15.34
C GLN A 239 -0.61 -16.38 -14.18
N PHE A 240 0.37 -15.50 -14.37
CA PHE A 240 0.71 -14.46 -13.42
C PHE A 240 -0.40 -13.39 -13.37
N THR A 241 -0.88 -13.08 -12.15
CA THR A 241 -1.97 -12.10 -11.91
C THR A 241 -1.56 -10.95 -11.01
N GLY A 242 -0.28 -10.85 -10.64
CA GLY A 242 0.22 -9.80 -9.75
C GLY A 242 0.47 -8.49 -10.49
N SER A 243 0.34 -7.36 -9.79
CA SER A 243 0.67 -6.05 -10.36
C SER A 243 2.17 -5.80 -10.50
N PHE A 244 3.00 -6.52 -9.73
CA PHE A 244 4.44 -6.35 -9.73
C PHE A 244 5.15 -7.70 -9.64
N ALA A 245 6.15 -7.91 -10.49
CA ALA A 245 6.97 -9.12 -10.44
C ALA A 245 7.70 -9.28 -9.08
N PRO A 246 7.92 -10.54 -8.63
CA PRO A 246 8.84 -10.86 -7.54
C PRO A 246 10.29 -10.45 -7.88
N TYR A 247 11.13 -10.25 -6.86
CA TYR A 247 12.54 -9.96 -7.09
C TYR A 247 13.23 -11.15 -7.77
N GLY A 248 14.02 -10.89 -8.82
CA GLY A 248 14.58 -11.93 -9.69
C GLY A 248 13.84 -12.12 -11.01
N TYR A 249 12.71 -11.43 -11.20
CA TYR A 249 11.86 -11.53 -12.38
C TYR A 249 11.39 -10.16 -12.85
N ILE A 250 11.10 -10.07 -14.14
CA ILE A 250 10.30 -9.00 -14.77
C ILE A 250 9.03 -9.61 -15.35
N ILE A 251 8.01 -8.78 -15.55
CA ILE A 251 6.82 -9.17 -16.33
C ILE A 251 7.26 -9.21 -17.80
N ASP A 252 6.90 -10.26 -18.51
CA ASP A 252 7.19 -10.38 -19.94
C ASP A 252 6.55 -9.19 -20.70
N PRO A 253 7.33 -8.42 -21.49
CA PRO A 253 6.79 -7.33 -22.30
C PRO A 253 5.72 -7.77 -23.30
N ASP A 254 5.80 -9.01 -23.79
CA ASP A 254 4.90 -9.55 -24.80
C ASP A 254 3.68 -10.25 -24.17
N ASP A 255 3.82 -10.75 -22.93
CA ASP A 255 2.73 -11.36 -22.16
C ASP A 255 2.73 -10.94 -20.68
N LYS A 256 1.80 -10.05 -20.30
CA LYS A 256 1.65 -9.60 -18.91
C LYS A 256 1.34 -10.71 -17.89
N HIS A 257 0.97 -11.91 -18.37
CA HIS A 257 0.69 -13.09 -17.56
C HIS A 257 1.88 -14.06 -17.45
N HIS A 258 3.03 -13.72 -18.04
CA HIS A 258 4.26 -14.49 -17.96
C HIS A 258 5.37 -13.72 -17.24
N LEU A 259 6.29 -14.46 -16.61
CA LEU A 259 7.45 -13.89 -15.92
C LEU A 259 8.73 -14.31 -16.64
N LEU A 260 9.57 -13.32 -16.96
CA LEU A 260 10.91 -13.56 -17.48
C LEU A 260 11.96 -13.32 -16.40
N PRO A 261 13.07 -14.06 -16.40
CA PRO A 261 14.14 -13.81 -15.45
C PRO A 261 14.80 -12.46 -15.65
N ASP A 262 14.95 -11.73 -14.56
CA ASP A 262 15.76 -10.52 -14.53
C ASP A 262 17.23 -10.89 -14.31
N LEU A 263 18.09 -10.73 -15.32
CA LEU A 263 19.49 -11.12 -15.25
C LEU A 263 20.25 -10.42 -14.10
N TYR A 264 19.95 -9.16 -13.82
CA TYR A 264 20.60 -8.41 -12.74
C TYR A 264 20.20 -8.97 -11.37
N ALA A 265 18.89 -9.07 -11.10
CA ALA A 265 18.41 -9.58 -9.83
C ALA A 265 18.70 -11.08 -9.64
N ARG A 266 18.65 -11.88 -10.72
CA ARG A 266 19.04 -13.30 -10.77
C ARG A 266 20.49 -13.50 -10.31
N GLN A 267 21.42 -12.65 -10.75
CA GLN A 267 22.81 -12.75 -10.30
C GLN A 267 22.92 -12.59 -8.78
N ALA A 268 22.18 -11.64 -8.20
CA ALA A 268 22.12 -11.46 -6.75
C ALA A 268 21.59 -12.72 -6.04
N ILE A 269 20.52 -13.33 -6.57
CA ILE A 269 19.88 -14.52 -6.00
C ILE A 269 20.81 -15.72 -6.03
N ARG A 270 21.52 -15.94 -7.14
CA ARG A 270 22.52 -17.01 -7.26
C ARG A 270 23.69 -16.83 -6.29
N ILE A 271 24.14 -15.58 -6.07
CA ILE A 271 25.16 -15.28 -5.05
C ILE A 271 24.63 -15.59 -3.65
N MET A 272 23.41 -15.16 -3.32
CA MET A 272 22.78 -15.45 -2.02
C MET A 272 22.70 -16.96 -1.78
N ALA A 273 22.15 -17.70 -2.75
CA ALA A 273 21.96 -19.14 -2.66
C ALA A 273 23.28 -19.90 -2.58
N GLY A 274 24.25 -19.57 -3.44
CA GLY A 274 25.57 -20.19 -3.43
C GLY A 274 26.30 -19.97 -2.10
N MET A 275 26.27 -18.75 -1.55
CA MET A 275 26.89 -18.47 -0.25
C MET A 275 26.22 -19.23 0.90
N LEU A 276 24.88 -19.36 0.88
CA LEU A 276 24.14 -20.15 1.87
C LEU A 276 24.50 -21.64 1.77
N LYS A 277 24.55 -22.22 0.56
CA LYS A 277 24.96 -23.62 0.33
C LYS A 277 26.33 -23.93 0.92
N HIS A 278 27.25 -22.95 0.92
CA HIS A 278 28.59 -23.05 1.52
C HIS A 278 28.66 -22.62 3.01
N GLY A 279 27.52 -22.52 3.70
CA GLY A 279 27.46 -22.24 5.13
C GLY A 279 27.85 -20.80 5.54
N LYS A 280 27.87 -19.84 4.61
CA LYS A 280 28.17 -18.44 4.94
C LYS A 280 27.00 -17.80 5.68
N GLY A 281 27.32 -16.99 6.69
CA GLY A 281 26.32 -16.31 7.50
C GLY A 281 25.69 -15.11 6.80
N MET A 282 24.47 -14.76 7.19
CA MET A 282 23.73 -13.59 6.67
C MET A 282 24.54 -12.29 6.65
N PRO A 283 25.35 -11.92 7.66
CA PRO A 283 26.16 -10.71 7.61
C PRO A 283 27.14 -10.66 6.43
N GLN A 284 27.79 -11.79 6.13
CA GLN A 284 28.74 -11.88 5.01
C GLN A 284 28.01 -11.77 3.66
N ILE A 285 26.81 -12.35 3.55
CA ILE A 285 25.99 -12.26 2.34
C ILE A 285 25.57 -10.80 2.12
N ILE A 286 25.09 -10.13 3.16
CA ILE A 286 24.71 -8.72 3.12
C ILE A 286 25.91 -7.86 2.67
N GLU A 287 27.07 -8.05 3.28
CA GLU A 287 28.30 -7.33 2.92
C GLU A 287 28.66 -7.53 1.44
N VAL A 288 28.60 -8.77 0.93
CA VAL A 288 28.90 -9.07 -0.47
C VAL A 288 27.90 -8.41 -1.42
N LEU A 289 26.59 -8.49 -1.12
CA LEU A 289 25.55 -7.85 -1.94
C LEU A 289 25.74 -6.32 -1.98
N MET A 290 26.05 -5.73 -0.84
CA MET A 290 26.30 -4.29 -0.72
C MET A 290 27.57 -3.87 -1.46
N ARG A 291 28.67 -4.61 -1.31
CA ARG A 291 29.93 -4.35 -2.02
C ARG A 291 29.77 -4.46 -3.53
N LYS A 292 28.98 -5.43 -3.99
CA LYS A 292 28.62 -5.60 -5.41
C LYS A 292 27.54 -4.62 -5.89
N LYS A 293 27.08 -3.70 -5.03
CA LYS A 293 26.08 -2.66 -5.31
C LYS A 293 24.72 -3.20 -5.77
N PHE A 294 24.33 -4.40 -5.34
CA PHE A 294 22.98 -4.89 -5.59
C PHE A 294 21.96 -4.08 -4.79
N LEU A 295 20.96 -3.54 -5.49
CA LEU A 295 19.85 -2.79 -4.90
C LEU A 295 18.90 -3.72 -4.14
N THR A 296 18.35 -3.24 -3.02
CA THR A 296 17.29 -3.98 -2.30
C THR A 296 16.04 -4.11 -3.16
N PRO A 297 15.12 -5.06 -2.90
CA PRO A 297 13.93 -5.22 -3.75
C PRO A 297 13.07 -3.96 -3.90
N ALA A 298 12.96 -3.15 -2.84
CA ALA A 298 12.20 -1.90 -2.88
C ALA A 298 12.95 -0.81 -3.66
N ASP A 299 14.25 -0.64 -3.41
CA ASP A 299 15.06 0.33 -4.16
C ASP A 299 15.16 -0.05 -5.63
N TYR A 300 15.26 -1.33 -5.94
CA TYR A 300 15.30 -1.84 -7.29
C TYR A 300 14.00 -1.54 -8.05
N LYS A 301 12.84 -1.86 -7.45
CA LYS A 301 11.54 -1.49 -8.02
C LYS A 301 11.41 0.03 -8.24
N THR A 302 11.92 0.84 -7.31
CA THR A 302 11.91 2.31 -7.44
C THR A 302 12.80 2.76 -8.60
N ALA A 303 13.98 2.14 -8.77
CA ALA A 303 14.89 2.44 -9.88
C ALA A 303 14.31 2.06 -11.25
N GLN A 304 13.41 1.08 -11.30
CA GLN A 304 12.63 0.71 -12.49
C GLN A 304 11.42 1.63 -12.74
N GLY A 305 11.28 2.74 -12.00
CA GLY A 305 10.17 3.69 -12.14
C GLY A 305 8.84 3.21 -11.53
N ILE A 306 8.83 2.10 -10.79
CA ILE A 306 7.61 1.58 -10.16
C ILE A 306 7.28 2.41 -8.91
N PRO A 307 6.09 3.03 -8.81
CA PRO A 307 5.71 3.80 -7.64
C PRO A 307 5.42 2.85 -6.47
N ILE A 308 6.21 2.95 -5.40
CA ILE A 308 6.04 2.14 -4.19
C ILE A 308 5.64 3.06 -3.04
N SER A 309 4.53 2.73 -2.37
CA SER A 309 4.16 3.36 -1.11
C SER A 309 5.12 2.90 -0.02
N ARG A 310 6.19 3.68 0.19
CA ARG A 310 7.06 3.56 1.37
C ARG A 310 6.30 4.23 2.51
N GLY A 311 5.65 3.45 3.38
CA GLY A 311 4.73 3.93 4.41
C GLY A 311 5.21 5.18 5.18
N LYS A 312 4.29 5.89 5.84
CA LYS A 312 4.45 7.27 6.38
C LYS A 312 5.71 7.54 7.25
N ASN A 313 6.42 6.51 7.72
CA ASN A 313 7.66 6.60 8.52
C ASN A 313 8.92 6.20 7.72
N LEU A 314 9.13 6.77 6.53
CA LEU A 314 10.40 6.60 5.83
C LEU A 314 11.46 7.50 6.48
N ILE A 315 12.40 6.91 7.21
CA ILE A 315 13.60 7.62 7.66
C ILE A 315 14.38 8.00 6.40
N LYS A 316 14.40 9.29 6.05
CA LYS A 316 15.14 9.82 4.89
C LYS A 316 16.61 10.03 5.19
N SER A 317 16.94 10.32 6.44
CA SER A 317 18.30 10.60 6.88
C SER A 317 18.49 10.31 8.37
N ILE A 318 19.72 9.98 8.74
CA ILE A 318 20.16 9.78 10.12
C ILE A 318 21.02 10.97 10.54
N ARG A 319 20.78 11.52 11.74
CA ARG A 319 21.74 12.44 12.37
C ARG A 319 22.81 11.62 13.07
N TYR A 320 24.06 11.83 12.70
CA TYR A 320 25.20 11.04 13.17
C TYR A 320 26.28 11.95 13.76
N LYS A 321 26.76 11.62 14.96
CA LYS A 321 27.87 12.32 15.61
C LYS A 321 29.16 11.63 15.24
N VAL A 322 30.10 12.35 14.63
CA VAL A 322 31.41 11.83 14.21
C VAL A 322 32.21 11.35 15.41
N GLU A 323 32.66 10.08 15.36
CA GLU A 323 33.50 9.46 16.40
C GLU A 323 34.98 9.81 16.19
N GLU A 324 35.80 9.68 17.24
CA GLU A 324 37.24 9.96 17.20
C GLU A 324 37.93 9.14 16.09
N GLY A 325 38.71 9.82 15.24
CA GLY A 325 39.46 9.20 14.13
C GLY A 325 38.62 8.84 12.88
N GLU A 326 37.32 9.15 12.84
CA GLU A 326 36.52 8.91 11.65
C GLU A 326 36.78 9.95 10.54
N THR A 327 36.79 9.48 9.29
CA THR A 327 36.86 10.32 8.09
C THR A 327 35.52 10.29 7.36
N LEU A 328 35.24 11.30 6.52
CA LEU A 328 34.03 11.30 5.70
C LEU A 328 33.90 10.03 4.83
N LYS A 329 35.05 9.46 4.41
CA LYS A 329 35.12 8.20 3.65
C LYS A 329 34.80 6.97 4.52
N SER A 330 35.31 6.90 5.74
CA SER A 330 35.00 5.77 6.65
C SER A 330 33.55 5.82 7.10
N ILE A 331 32.98 7.01 7.31
CA ILE A 331 31.56 7.19 7.63
C ILE A 331 30.69 6.81 6.43
N ALA A 332 31.02 7.29 5.22
CA ALA A 332 30.34 6.89 3.99
C ALA A 332 30.31 5.36 3.85
N TYR A 333 31.42 4.69 4.17
CA TYR A 333 31.48 3.23 4.22
C TYR A 333 30.59 2.63 5.32
N LYS A 334 30.65 3.14 6.57
CA LYS A 334 29.84 2.70 7.73
C LYS A 334 28.33 2.77 7.43
N PHE A 335 27.90 3.80 6.70
CA PHE A 335 26.51 4.03 6.36
C PHE A 335 26.11 3.60 4.94
N TYR A 336 27.06 3.11 4.15
CA TYR A 336 26.86 2.61 2.80
C TYR A 336 26.24 3.64 1.86
N VAL A 337 26.75 4.86 1.96
CA VAL A 337 26.44 5.99 1.08
C VAL A 337 27.74 6.46 0.44
N THR A 338 27.65 7.31 -0.57
CA THR A 338 28.84 7.95 -1.14
C THR A 338 29.21 9.18 -0.33
N THR A 339 30.49 9.54 -0.36
CA THR A 339 30.95 10.80 0.22
C THR A 339 30.23 11.99 -0.40
N GLN A 340 29.96 11.94 -1.71
CA GLN A 340 29.22 12.97 -2.44
C GLN A 340 27.78 13.15 -1.91
N GLU A 341 27.05 12.05 -1.67
CA GLU A 341 25.69 12.12 -1.11
C GLU A 341 25.69 12.72 0.31
N ILE A 342 26.69 12.41 1.14
CA ILE A 342 26.84 13.06 2.46
C ILE A 342 27.14 14.56 2.27
N LYS A 343 28.04 14.92 1.35
CA LYS A 343 28.40 16.32 1.10
C LYS A 343 27.21 17.15 0.63
N GLU A 344 26.45 16.65 -0.33
CA GLU A 344 25.26 17.31 -0.86
C GLU A 344 24.22 17.55 0.22
N LEU A 345 23.95 16.53 1.04
CA LEU A 345 22.95 16.62 2.11
C LEU A 345 23.34 17.57 3.24
N ASN A 346 24.65 17.73 3.49
CA ASN A 346 25.20 18.61 4.53
C ASN A 346 25.78 19.94 4.01
N LYS A 347 25.70 20.20 2.70
CA LYS A 347 26.30 21.38 2.04
C LYS A 347 27.81 21.53 2.30
N LEU A 348 28.55 20.41 2.38
CA LEU A 348 30.00 20.42 2.63
C LEU A 348 30.78 20.69 1.34
N LYS A 349 31.73 21.63 1.38
CA LYS A 349 32.61 21.95 0.24
C LYS A 349 33.78 20.96 0.11
N GLU A 350 34.37 20.56 1.24
CA GLU A 350 35.53 19.65 1.31
C GLU A 350 35.17 18.31 1.98
N ASN A 351 36.10 17.35 1.96
CA ASN A 351 35.93 16.03 2.60
C ASN A 351 36.36 16.02 4.08
N LYS A 352 36.32 17.17 4.76
CA LYS A 352 36.73 17.33 6.17
C LYS A 352 35.51 17.24 7.09
N VAL A 353 35.66 16.47 8.15
CA VAL A 353 34.74 16.36 9.28
C VAL A 353 35.57 16.30 10.56
N ASN A 354 35.13 16.98 11.61
CA ASN A 354 35.80 16.97 12.91
C ASN A 354 35.07 16.04 13.87
N GLU A 355 35.81 15.55 14.87
CA GLU A 355 35.22 14.79 15.97
C GLU A 355 34.10 15.60 16.64
N GLY A 356 32.97 14.95 16.91
CA GLY A 356 31.81 15.57 17.55
C GLY A 356 30.88 16.33 16.61
N ASP A 357 31.24 16.53 15.35
CA ASP A 357 30.35 17.12 14.35
C ASP A 357 29.09 16.26 14.19
N ILE A 358 27.93 16.91 14.08
CA ILE A 358 26.67 16.24 13.76
C ILE A 358 26.42 16.39 12.26
N ILE A 359 26.57 15.29 11.52
CA ILE A 359 26.29 15.24 10.08
C ILE A 359 25.04 14.44 9.78
N ILE A 360 24.33 14.85 8.73
CA ILE A 360 23.12 14.22 8.23
C ILE A 360 23.51 13.20 7.17
N ILE A 361 23.26 11.93 7.44
CA ILE A 361 23.60 10.85 6.53
C ILE A 361 22.35 10.40 5.79
N PRO A 362 22.35 10.36 4.45
CA PRO A 362 21.23 9.79 3.69
C PRO A 362 20.95 8.36 4.15
N HIS A 363 19.70 8.05 4.45
CA HIS A 363 19.33 6.70 4.88
C HIS A 363 18.96 5.86 3.64
N LYS A 364 19.88 4.99 3.22
CA LYS A 364 19.61 3.95 2.22
C LYS A 364 19.07 2.69 2.87
N GLN A 365 18.06 2.09 2.27
CA GLN A 365 17.53 0.83 2.76
C GLN A 365 18.60 -0.26 2.60
N LYS A 366 19.03 -0.85 3.70
CA LYS A 366 20.06 -1.90 3.69
C LYS A 366 19.42 -3.27 3.45
N TRP A 367 20.19 -4.15 2.82
CA TRP A 367 19.84 -5.58 2.78
C TRP A 367 19.69 -6.09 4.21
N THR A 368 18.59 -6.81 4.47
CA THR A 368 18.35 -7.44 5.77
C THR A 368 18.30 -8.95 5.61
N ALA A 369 18.63 -9.67 6.67
CA ALA A 369 18.52 -11.14 6.69
C ALA A 369 17.10 -11.61 6.38
N LYS A 370 16.08 -10.82 6.78
CA LYS A 370 14.67 -11.09 6.45
C LYS A 370 14.42 -11.00 4.94
N MET A 371 14.89 -9.94 4.27
CA MET A 371 14.76 -9.79 2.82
C MET A 371 15.40 -10.96 2.08
N ILE A 372 16.64 -11.28 2.42
CA ILE A 372 17.37 -12.40 1.80
C ILE A 372 16.60 -13.70 1.99
N ARG A 373 16.20 -14.02 3.23
CA ARG A 373 15.42 -15.23 3.54
C ARG A 373 14.13 -15.27 2.71
N THR A 374 13.36 -14.19 2.70
CA THR A 374 12.09 -14.13 1.95
C THR A 374 12.30 -14.41 0.46
N ILE A 375 13.37 -13.89 -0.15
CA ILE A 375 13.67 -14.11 -1.58
C ILE A 375 14.09 -15.55 -1.84
N VAL A 376 15.08 -16.07 -1.10
CA VAL A 376 15.65 -17.40 -1.40
C VAL A 376 14.73 -18.56 -1.03
N THR A 377 13.71 -18.32 -0.19
CA THR A 377 12.67 -19.32 0.14
C THR A 377 11.36 -19.07 -0.59
N ASP A 378 11.31 -18.16 -1.56
CA ASP A 378 10.13 -17.96 -2.40
C ASP A 378 10.10 -19.05 -3.48
N GLU A 379 9.04 -19.85 -3.53
CA GLU A 379 8.86 -20.93 -4.51
C GLU A 379 8.85 -20.38 -5.96
N THR A 380 8.63 -19.08 -6.15
CA THR A 380 8.81 -18.45 -7.47
C THR A 380 10.23 -18.58 -8.00
N GLN A 381 11.25 -18.74 -7.14
CA GLN A 381 12.64 -18.91 -7.58
C GLN A 381 12.93 -20.26 -8.25
N ILE A 382 12.05 -21.24 -8.07
CA ILE A 382 12.12 -22.57 -8.71
C ILE A 382 11.12 -22.74 -9.85
N GLY A 383 10.56 -21.64 -10.36
CA GLY A 383 9.59 -21.68 -11.47
C GLY A 383 8.15 -21.96 -11.06
N THR A 384 7.84 -21.94 -9.75
CA THR A 384 6.49 -22.19 -9.23
C THR A 384 5.76 -20.90 -8.92
N LEU A 385 4.60 -20.65 -9.55
CA LEU A 385 3.75 -19.52 -9.19
C LEU A 385 2.91 -19.84 -7.96
N VAL A 386 3.04 -19.01 -6.93
CA VAL A 386 2.26 -19.11 -5.69
C VAL A 386 1.34 -17.90 -5.55
N GLN A 387 0.04 -18.12 -5.80
CA GLN A 387 -0.95 -17.06 -5.90
C GLN A 387 -2.16 -17.34 -4.99
N GLY A 388 -3.07 -16.36 -4.87
CA GLY A 388 -4.28 -16.53 -4.06
C GLY A 388 -4.05 -16.52 -2.54
N LYS A 389 -2.97 -15.88 -2.06
CA LYS A 389 -2.58 -15.84 -0.63
C LYS A 389 -3.57 -15.10 0.29
N SER A 390 -4.55 -14.40 -0.27
CA SER A 390 -5.56 -13.63 0.48
C SER A 390 -6.88 -13.57 -0.27
N VAL A 391 -7.97 -13.31 0.46
CA VAL A 391 -9.33 -13.12 -0.06
C VAL A 391 -9.99 -11.88 0.55
N ARG A 392 -10.96 -11.30 -0.14
CA ARG A 392 -11.85 -10.26 0.42
C ARG A 392 -13.21 -10.87 0.70
N THR A 393 -13.81 -10.56 1.86
CA THR A 393 -15.11 -11.11 2.25
C THR A 393 -16.26 -10.60 1.37
N SER A 394 -16.20 -9.33 0.97
CA SER A 394 -17.17 -8.72 0.08
C SER A 394 -16.50 -7.66 -0.80
N PHE A 395 -17.17 -7.25 -1.88
CA PHE A 395 -16.69 -6.17 -2.74
C PHE A 395 -16.62 -4.82 -2.00
N LYS A 396 -17.48 -4.63 -0.97
CA LYS A 396 -17.52 -3.44 -0.13
C LYS A 396 -16.37 -3.38 0.87
N ASN A 397 -15.85 -4.53 1.32
CA ASN A 397 -14.76 -4.56 2.28
C ASN A 397 -13.40 -4.48 1.58
N LYS A 398 -12.69 -3.36 1.79
CA LYS A 398 -11.37 -3.13 1.21
C LYS A 398 -10.23 -3.87 1.91
N LYS A 399 -10.45 -4.47 3.08
CA LYS A 399 -9.41 -5.18 3.85
C LYS A 399 -9.27 -6.64 3.41
N PRO A 400 -8.10 -7.07 2.88
CA PRO A 400 -7.86 -8.46 2.54
C PRO A 400 -7.58 -9.30 3.80
N ILE A 401 -8.09 -10.54 3.82
CA ILE A 401 -7.84 -11.55 4.84
C ILE A 401 -6.85 -12.57 4.27
N ALA A 402 -5.78 -12.87 5.00
CA ALA A 402 -4.80 -13.86 4.60
C ALA A 402 -5.40 -15.27 4.66
N LYS A 403 -5.14 -16.09 3.63
CA LYS A 403 -5.55 -17.49 3.59
C LYS A 403 -4.50 -18.39 4.24
N PRO A 404 -4.91 -19.52 4.85
CA PRO A 404 -3.97 -20.56 5.27
C PRO A 404 -3.19 -21.09 4.06
N LYS A 405 -1.96 -21.60 4.29
CA LYS A 405 -1.01 -21.93 3.22
C LYS A 405 -1.48 -23.09 2.33
N GLU A 406 -2.35 -23.93 2.88
CA GLU A 406 -2.96 -25.10 2.27
C GLU A 406 -3.95 -24.69 1.17
N GLU A 407 -4.56 -23.50 1.30
CA GLU A 407 -5.47 -22.93 0.30
C GLU A 407 -4.75 -22.09 -0.78
N TRP A 408 -3.42 -21.94 -0.70
CA TRP A 408 -2.67 -21.19 -1.71
C TRP A 408 -2.58 -21.98 -3.00
N ILE A 409 -2.83 -21.31 -4.12
CA ILE A 409 -2.73 -21.91 -5.45
C ILE A 409 -1.24 -21.95 -5.83
N ARG A 410 -0.73 -23.17 -6.04
CA ARG A 410 0.64 -23.43 -6.48
C ARG A 410 0.61 -24.13 -7.82
N VAL A 411 1.23 -23.52 -8.82
CA VAL A 411 1.39 -24.13 -10.15
C VAL A 411 2.88 -24.16 -10.48
N PRO A 412 3.51 -25.35 -10.58
CA PRO A 412 4.92 -25.47 -10.91
C PRO A 412 5.18 -25.18 -12.40
N HIS A 413 6.45 -24.96 -12.76
CA HIS A 413 6.93 -24.83 -14.14
C HIS A 413 6.24 -23.75 -15.00
N CYS A 414 5.84 -22.64 -14.39
CA CYS A 414 5.17 -21.54 -15.10
C CYS A 414 6.15 -20.55 -15.77
N HIS A 415 7.41 -20.54 -15.33
CA HIS A 415 8.45 -19.64 -15.80
C HIS A 415 9.84 -20.19 -15.51
N GLU A 416 10.88 -19.63 -16.14
CA GLU A 416 12.25 -20.10 -15.98
C GLU A 416 12.76 -19.91 -14.54
N ALA A 417 13.28 -20.97 -13.93
CA ALA A 417 13.77 -20.95 -12.56
C ALA A 417 15.08 -20.16 -12.40
N ASN A 418 15.21 -19.42 -11.30
CA ASN A 418 16.48 -18.77 -10.91
C ASN A 418 17.41 -19.72 -10.17
N LEU A 419 16.84 -20.68 -9.44
CA LEU A 419 17.50 -21.71 -8.64
C LEU A 419 16.99 -23.09 -9.05
N ASP A 420 17.84 -24.10 -9.01
CA ASP A 420 17.43 -25.49 -9.08
C ASP A 420 16.72 -25.94 -7.79
N LEU A 421 15.89 -26.98 -7.91
CA LEU A 421 15.09 -27.50 -6.80
C LEU A 421 15.96 -28.00 -5.64
N GLU A 422 17.07 -28.68 -5.93
CA GLU A 422 18.00 -29.21 -4.92
C GLU A 422 18.59 -28.08 -4.07
N THR A 423 19.07 -27.01 -4.70
CA THR A 423 19.61 -25.83 -4.02
C THR A 423 18.53 -25.14 -3.19
N PHE A 424 17.31 -25.02 -3.71
CA PHE A 424 16.18 -24.42 -2.99
C PHE A 424 15.81 -25.20 -1.73
N GLU A 425 15.65 -26.53 -1.84
CA GLU A 425 15.32 -27.40 -0.71
C GLU A 425 16.43 -27.41 0.35
N THR A 426 17.69 -27.47 -0.08
CA THR A 426 18.87 -27.39 0.79
C THR A 426 18.84 -26.11 1.63
N ILE A 427 18.59 -24.96 0.98
CA ILE A 427 18.49 -23.66 1.67
C ILE A 427 17.26 -23.61 2.57
N GLY A 428 16.12 -24.12 2.13
CA GLY A 428 14.89 -24.20 2.92
C GLY A 428 15.10 -24.95 4.24
N ALA A 429 15.77 -26.10 4.18
CA ALA A 429 16.12 -26.92 5.34
C ALA A 429 17.00 -26.18 6.37
N MET A 430 17.89 -25.29 5.91
CA MET A 430 18.71 -24.45 6.80
C MET A 430 17.87 -23.46 7.62
N PHE A 431 16.68 -23.08 7.14
CA PHE A 431 15.80 -22.14 7.84
C PHE A 431 14.69 -22.83 8.65
N THR A 432 14.28 -24.04 8.27
CA THR A 432 13.25 -24.82 9.00
C THR A 432 13.81 -25.56 10.21
N THR A 433 15.13 -25.75 10.28
CA THR A 433 15.79 -26.26 11.49
C THR A 433 15.57 -25.27 12.64
N LYS A 434 14.45 -25.45 13.36
CA LYS A 434 14.06 -24.76 14.60
C LYS A 434 15.32 -24.50 15.38
N THR A 435 15.77 -23.24 15.37
CA THR A 435 16.93 -22.72 16.10
C THR A 435 17.68 -23.80 16.89
N LYS A 436 18.47 -24.64 16.20
CA LYS A 436 19.27 -25.64 16.89
C LYS A 436 20.09 -24.87 17.92
N ASN A 437 20.17 -25.39 19.15
CA ASN A 437 21.02 -24.79 20.15
C ASN A 437 22.40 -24.58 19.53
N ARG A 438 22.86 -23.32 19.52
CA ARG A 438 24.10 -22.99 18.83
C ARG A 438 25.22 -23.66 19.60
N SER A 439 25.89 -24.62 18.97
CA SER A 439 27.08 -25.23 19.55
C SER A 439 28.15 -24.18 19.77
N GLN A 440 28.92 -24.36 20.84
CA GLN A 440 30.16 -23.62 21.05
C GLN A 440 31.19 -24.04 19.98
N LYS A 441 32.34 -23.35 19.90
CA LYS A 441 33.39 -23.65 18.90
C LYS A 441 33.90 -25.10 18.99
N ASN A 442 33.73 -25.77 20.14
CA ASN A 442 34.08 -27.16 20.39
C ASN A 442 32.98 -28.16 19.98
N GLY A 443 31.85 -27.70 19.42
CA GLY A 443 30.73 -28.55 19.02
C GLY A 443 29.70 -28.83 20.12
N GLU A 444 29.97 -28.48 21.38
CA GLU A 444 29.07 -28.76 22.50
C GLU A 444 27.92 -27.75 22.59
N ILE A 445 26.75 -28.25 22.99
CA ILE A 445 25.57 -27.43 23.27
C ILE A 445 25.50 -27.18 24.79
N PRO A 446 25.49 -25.92 25.25
CA PRO A 446 25.31 -25.63 26.67
C PRO A 446 23.98 -26.17 27.20
N LEU A 447 24.03 -26.85 28.36
CA LEU A 447 22.91 -27.57 28.99
C LEU A 447 21.60 -26.75 29.04
N PHE A 448 21.69 -25.47 29.42
CA PHE A 448 20.53 -24.57 29.59
C PHE A 448 20.26 -23.65 28.39
N SER A 449 20.87 -23.91 27.23
CA SER A 449 20.62 -23.12 26.02
C SER A 449 19.11 -23.07 25.72
N LYS A 450 18.54 -21.85 25.77
CA LYS A 450 17.11 -21.56 25.56
C LYS A 450 16.12 -22.26 26.51
N LYS A 451 16.57 -22.67 27.69
CA LYS A 451 15.70 -23.23 28.74
C LYS A 451 15.43 -22.24 29.88
N VAL A 452 16.31 -21.25 30.05
CA VAL A 452 16.23 -20.24 31.12
C VAL A 452 15.93 -18.88 30.52
N TYR A 453 14.91 -18.20 31.05
CA TYR A 453 14.40 -16.93 30.55
C TYR A 453 14.33 -15.89 31.67
N CYS A 454 14.62 -14.64 31.33
CA CYS A 454 14.53 -13.52 32.25
C CYS A 454 13.08 -13.10 32.46
N ALA A 455 12.63 -13.07 33.71
CA ALA A 455 11.29 -12.58 34.07
C ALA A 455 11.09 -11.11 33.71
N CYS A 456 12.15 -10.28 33.75
CA CYS A 456 12.05 -8.84 33.48
C CYS A 456 11.82 -8.52 32.00
N CYS A 457 12.56 -9.17 31.08
CA CYS A 457 12.53 -8.83 29.64
C CYS A 457 12.11 -9.97 28.71
N GLY A 458 11.81 -11.15 29.25
CA GLY A 458 11.43 -12.35 28.47
C GLY A 458 12.55 -12.94 27.60
N LYS A 459 13.75 -12.37 27.59
CA LYS A 459 14.88 -12.89 26.80
C LYS A 459 15.53 -14.09 27.48
N ALA A 460 16.00 -15.04 26.67
CA ALA A 460 16.75 -16.20 27.16
C ALA A 460 18.10 -15.78 27.76
N PHE A 461 18.55 -16.49 28.80
CA PHE A 461 19.89 -16.34 29.36
C PHE A 461 20.96 -16.89 28.41
N ASN A 462 22.19 -16.37 28.50
CA ASN A 462 23.40 -16.94 27.89
C ASN A 462 24.38 -17.42 28.95
N LYS A 463 25.06 -18.54 28.64
CA LYS A 463 26.26 -18.98 29.36
C LYS A 463 27.43 -18.08 28.99
N ASN A 464 28.12 -17.57 29.98
CA ASN A 464 29.37 -16.83 29.89
C ASN A 464 30.42 -17.47 30.82
N ASN A 465 31.70 -17.14 30.59
CA ASN A 465 32.82 -17.61 31.38
C ASN A 465 33.64 -16.40 31.86
N ALA A 466 34.05 -16.40 33.13
CA ALA A 466 34.95 -15.41 33.71
C ALA A 466 36.22 -16.11 34.24
N LYS A 467 37.39 -15.48 34.05
CA LYS A 467 38.65 -15.98 34.64
C LYS A 467 38.70 -15.57 36.11
N VAL A 468 38.92 -16.55 37.00
CA VAL A 468 39.10 -16.36 38.44
C VAL A 468 40.39 -17.04 38.91
N LYS A 469 40.88 -16.71 40.13
CA LYS A 469 42.13 -17.28 40.68
C LYS A 469 42.10 -18.82 40.77
N SER A 470 40.92 -19.42 40.93
CA SER A 470 40.68 -20.86 41.02
C SER A 470 40.35 -21.55 39.69
N GLY A 471 40.41 -20.83 38.55
CA GLY A 471 40.10 -21.38 37.23
C GLY A 471 39.13 -20.52 36.42
N ASN A 472 38.25 -21.16 35.64
CA ASN A 472 37.16 -20.46 34.94
C ASN A 472 35.85 -20.65 35.70
N LYS A 473 35.18 -19.54 36.02
CA LYS A 473 33.83 -19.55 36.58
C LYS A 473 32.81 -19.43 35.45
N GLU A 474 31.89 -20.38 35.36
CA GLU A 474 30.82 -20.38 34.37
C GLU A 474 29.55 -19.81 35.01
N TYR A 475 28.84 -18.93 34.30
CA TYR A 475 27.65 -18.27 34.83
C TYR A 475 26.61 -18.01 33.73
N LEU A 476 25.36 -17.87 34.13
CA LEU A 476 24.24 -17.48 33.29
C LEU A 476 23.96 -15.99 33.48
N GLN A 477 23.79 -15.26 32.39
CA GLN A 477 23.39 -13.85 32.40
C GLN A 477 22.22 -13.59 31.44
N CYS A 478 21.40 -12.58 31.74
CA CYS A 478 20.36 -12.12 30.83
C CYS A 478 20.96 -11.51 29.54
N ARG A 479 20.55 -12.00 28.37
CA ARG A 479 20.95 -11.40 27.07
C ARG A 479 20.49 -9.96 26.88
N GLY A 480 19.47 -9.55 27.61
CA GLY A 480 19.02 -8.16 27.65
C GLY A 480 20.02 -7.20 28.29
N ASN A 481 21.08 -7.68 28.95
CA ASN A 481 22.09 -6.82 29.57
C ASN A 481 23.40 -6.74 28.76
N THR A 482 23.35 -7.06 27.46
CA THR A 482 24.52 -6.90 26.57
C THR A 482 24.37 -5.65 25.70
N ALA A 483 25.40 -4.80 25.70
CA ALA A 483 25.44 -3.54 24.95
C ALA A 483 25.12 -3.68 23.45
N LEU A 484 25.35 -4.87 22.88
CA LEU A 484 25.08 -5.23 21.48
C LEU A 484 23.58 -5.26 21.10
N ASN A 485 22.65 -5.34 22.07
CA ASN A 485 21.23 -5.60 21.80
C ASN A 485 20.32 -4.36 21.88
N GLY A 486 20.87 -3.16 22.08
CA GLY A 486 20.11 -1.89 22.02
C GLY A 486 18.98 -1.72 23.04
N HIS A 487 18.86 -2.64 24.00
CA HIS A 487 17.91 -2.63 25.11
C HIS A 487 18.70 -3.10 26.33
N ILE A 488 18.66 -2.31 27.41
CA ILE A 488 19.27 -2.62 28.71
C ILE A 488 18.15 -3.19 29.58
N CYS A 489 18.33 -4.39 30.10
CA CYS A 489 17.39 -5.06 30.98
C CYS A 489 17.73 -4.75 32.44
N ASP A 490 16.71 -4.53 33.26
CA ASP A 490 16.86 -4.25 34.70
C ASP A 490 17.45 -5.43 35.49
N ASN A 491 17.46 -6.63 34.90
CA ASN A 491 18.14 -7.78 35.47
C ASN A 491 19.66 -7.68 35.22
N THR A 492 20.37 -7.16 36.23
CA THR A 492 21.82 -7.03 36.26
C THR A 492 22.54 -8.24 36.83
N GLU A 493 21.81 -9.11 37.52
CA GLU A 493 22.37 -10.25 38.25
C GLU A 493 22.84 -11.36 37.30
N SER A 494 23.88 -12.07 37.76
CA SER A 494 24.37 -13.29 37.14
C SER A 494 24.16 -14.47 38.08
N VAL A 495 23.77 -15.61 37.53
CA VAL A 495 23.58 -16.84 38.32
C VAL A 495 24.78 -17.74 38.08
N ASP A 496 25.41 -18.23 39.14
CA ASP A 496 26.46 -19.25 39.01
C ASP A 496 25.88 -20.51 38.34
N LEU A 497 26.60 -21.05 37.35
CA LEU A 497 26.09 -22.15 36.56
C LEU A 497 25.97 -23.44 37.38
N GLU A 498 26.89 -23.70 38.30
CA GLU A 498 26.91 -24.94 39.08
C GLU A 498 25.85 -24.89 40.18
N GLU A 499 25.77 -23.78 40.90
CA GLU A 499 24.70 -23.54 41.89
C GLU A 499 23.31 -23.68 41.24
N PHE A 500 23.14 -23.15 40.03
CA PHE A 500 21.88 -23.29 39.29
C PHE A 500 21.60 -24.74 38.87
N LYS A 501 22.62 -25.52 38.48
CA LYS A 501 22.44 -26.95 38.17
C LYS A 501 21.97 -27.71 39.40
N GLU A 502 22.64 -27.53 40.54
CA GLU A 502 22.31 -28.18 41.81
C GLU A 502 20.88 -27.83 42.22
N TYR A 503 20.52 -26.55 42.19
CA TYR A 503 19.17 -26.09 42.48
C TYR A 503 18.11 -26.77 41.60
N ILE A 504 18.35 -26.85 40.28
CA ILE A 504 17.42 -27.50 39.35
C ILE A 504 17.34 -29.01 39.63
N LEU A 505 18.48 -29.66 39.89
CA LEU A 505 18.58 -31.08 40.14
C LEU A 505 17.83 -31.47 41.43
N ASP A 506 17.95 -30.68 42.48
CA ASP A 506 17.21 -30.89 43.74
C ASP A 506 15.71 -30.65 43.57
N ASN A 507 15.31 -29.63 42.81
CA ASN A 507 13.89 -29.44 42.47
C ASN A 507 13.32 -30.60 41.66
N ILE A 508 14.09 -31.16 40.72
CA ILE A 508 13.68 -32.34 39.97
C ILE A 508 13.54 -33.54 40.91
N LYS A 509 14.50 -33.80 41.79
CA LYS A 509 14.42 -34.88 42.80
C LYS A 509 13.20 -34.73 43.69
N ASN A 510 12.94 -33.54 44.22
CA ASN A 510 11.79 -33.27 45.08
C ASN A 510 10.47 -33.52 44.34
N LYS A 511 10.35 -33.08 43.09
CA LYS A 511 9.19 -33.39 42.25
C LYS A 511 9.05 -34.88 41.97
N ILE A 512 10.15 -35.59 41.74
CA ILE A 512 10.09 -37.05 41.60
C ILE A 512 9.53 -37.61 42.91
N THR A 513 10.07 -37.28 44.08
CA THR A 513 9.55 -37.79 45.37
C THR A 513 8.07 -37.45 45.63
N GLU A 514 7.59 -36.29 45.19
CA GLU A 514 6.19 -35.84 45.35
C GLU A 514 5.20 -36.65 44.48
N TYR A 515 5.59 -36.97 43.23
CA TYR A 515 4.69 -37.61 42.26
C TYR A 515 5.00 -39.08 41.98
N TYR A 516 6.14 -39.57 42.45
CA TYR A 516 6.65 -40.91 42.19
C TYR A 516 6.49 -41.80 43.41
N ASP A 517 5.54 -42.72 43.31
CA ASP A 517 5.27 -43.73 44.32
C ASP A 517 6.16 -44.95 44.11
N LEU A 518 7.24 -45.06 44.91
CA LEU A 518 8.18 -46.18 44.92
C LEU A 518 7.50 -47.55 45.09
N SER A 519 6.30 -47.61 45.69
CA SER A 519 5.56 -48.87 45.88
C SER A 519 4.87 -49.40 44.62
N LYS A 520 4.70 -48.56 43.60
CA LYS A 520 4.08 -48.91 42.30
C LYS A 520 5.08 -49.25 41.20
N VAL A 521 6.37 -49.13 41.49
CA VAL A 521 7.45 -49.49 40.56
C VAL A 521 7.68 -50.99 40.71
N SER A 522 7.51 -51.78 39.63
CA SER A 522 7.76 -53.21 39.71
C SER A 522 9.23 -53.47 40.08
N LYS A 523 9.47 -54.48 40.92
CA LYS A 523 10.83 -54.85 41.36
C LYS A 523 11.76 -55.25 40.20
N GLU A 524 11.22 -55.51 39.01
CA GLU A 524 11.96 -55.90 37.81
C GLU A 524 12.81 -54.76 37.24
N TYR A 525 12.51 -53.49 37.56
CA TYR A 525 13.28 -52.34 37.05
C TYR A 525 14.68 -52.20 37.64
N TYR A 526 15.00 -52.89 38.74
CA TYR A 526 16.34 -52.88 39.37
C TYR A 526 17.20 -54.10 38.99
N LEU A 527 16.73 -54.95 38.07
CA LEU A 527 17.48 -56.09 37.55
C LEU A 527 17.84 -55.85 36.09
N GLU A 528 18.78 -54.96 35.83
CA GLU A 528 19.69 -55.01 34.67
C GLU A 528 20.77 -53.92 34.83
N ASN A 529 21.82 -54.30 35.58
CA ASN A 529 23.19 -53.74 35.70
C ASN A 529 23.39 -52.24 35.96
#